data_AF-A0A7X4D7R1-F1
#
_entry.id   AF-A0A7X4D7R1-F1
#
_cell.length_a   1.000
_cell.length_b   1.000
_cell.length_c   1.000
_cell.angle_alpha   90.00
_cell.angle_beta   90.00
_cell.angle_gamma   90.00
#
_symmetry.space_group_name_H-M   'P 1'
#
loop_
_entity.id
_entity.type
_entity.pdbx_description
1 polymer ?
#
loop_
_entity_poly.entity_id
_entity_poly.type
_entity_poly.pdbx_seq_one_letter_code
_entity_poly.pdbx_strand_id
1 'polypeptide(L)'
;MPALREALSDQAPAVRPGAVAALGELGDRRILPDFRERLLFDADPGVRTEAAYRLGKLGDHRDLQALEEAAHDDASPGVRVWIEWAKAGIGPAPTGGTDDTEE
;
A
#
# COMPACT_ATOMS: atom_id res chain seq x y z
N MET A 1 -18.55 2.41 3.58
CA MET A 1 -18.86 3.80 3.17
C MET A 1 -18.81 3.87 1.64
N PRO A 2 -19.95 3.81 0.94
CA PRO A 2 -19.97 3.78 -0.53
C PRO A 2 -19.38 5.05 -1.18
N ALA A 3 -19.68 6.23 -0.62
CA ALA A 3 -19.18 7.51 -1.15
C ALA A 3 -17.63 7.62 -1.17
N LEU A 4 -16.95 7.14 -0.13
CA LEU A 4 -15.47 7.15 -0.11
C LEU A 4 -14.86 6.19 -1.12
N ARG A 5 -15.55 5.08 -1.41
CA ARG A 5 -15.10 4.11 -2.41
C ARG A 5 -15.29 4.65 -3.83
N GLU A 6 -16.34 5.43 -4.08
CA GLU A 6 -16.52 6.16 -5.34
C GLU A 6 -15.45 7.25 -5.52
N ALA A 7 -15.09 7.96 -4.45
CA ALA A 7 -14.07 9.00 -4.48
C ALA A 7 -12.65 8.50 -4.84
N LEU A 8 -12.38 7.19 -4.73
CA LEU A 8 -11.13 6.58 -5.22
C LEU A 8 -10.99 6.64 -6.75
N SER A 9 -12.09 6.84 -7.46
CA SER A 9 -12.13 6.95 -8.93
C SER A 9 -12.60 8.33 -9.40
N ASP A 10 -12.50 9.32 -8.50
CA ASP A 10 -12.84 10.70 -8.83
C ASP A 10 -11.93 11.23 -9.95
N GLN A 11 -12.52 12.02 -10.85
CA GLN A 11 -11.81 12.61 -11.98
C GLN A 11 -10.81 13.68 -11.53
N ALA A 12 -11.04 14.30 -10.37
CA ALA A 12 -10.12 15.26 -9.77
C ALA A 12 -9.00 14.51 -9.03
N PRO A 13 -7.73 14.59 -9.50
CA PRO A 13 -6.62 13.88 -8.87
C PRO A 13 -6.43 14.26 -7.40
N ALA A 14 -6.71 15.51 -7.03
CA ALA A 14 -6.60 15.99 -5.66
C ALA A 14 -7.59 15.34 -4.66
N VAL A 15 -8.71 14.77 -5.15
CA VAL A 15 -9.72 14.12 -4.30
C VAL A 15 -9.29 12.71 -3.91
N ARG A 16 -8.61 12.00 -4.83
CA ARG A 16 -8.25 10.59 -4.66
C ARG A 16 -7.33 10.34 -3.46
N PRO A 17 -6.23 11.08 -3.22
CA PRO A 17 -5.39 10.90 -2.03
C PRO A 17 -6.16 11.11 -0.73
N GLY A 18 -7.06 12.10 -0.68
CA GLY A 18 -7.92 12.34 0.47
C GLY A 18 -8.87 11.17 0.74
N ALA A 19 -9.41 10.55 -0.31
CA ALA A 19 -10.22 9.35 -0.19
C ALA A 19 -9.40 8.14 0.32
N VAL A 20 -8.18 7.95 -0.19
CA VAL A 20 -7.27 6.89 0.29
C VAL A 20 -6.94 7.10 1.77
N ALA A 21 -6.59 8.33 2.17
CA ALA A 21 -6.28 8.69 3.53
C ALA A 21 -7.47 8.41 4.46
N ALA A 22 -8.66 8.90 4.11
CA ALA A 22 -9.86 8.70 4.90
C ALA A 22 -10.21 7.21 5.05
N LEU A 23 -10.10 6.41 3.99
CA LEU A 23 -10.33 4.96 4.06
C LEU A 23 -9.29 4.24 4.93
N GLY A 24 -8.04 4.69 4.88
CA GLY A 24 -6.96 4.18 5.72
C GLY A 24 -7.10 4.54 7.20
N GLU A 25 -7.51 5.77 7.51
CA GLU A 25 -7.77 6.23 8.90
C GLU A 25 -8.91 5.44 9.57
N LEU A 26 -9.87 4.94 8.79
CA LEU A 26 -10.93 4.06 9.31
C LEU A 26 -10.40 2.69 9.77
N GLY A 27 -9.17 2.32 9.42
CA GLY A 27 -8.54 1.05 9.82
C GLY A 27 -9.21 -0.19 9.23
N ASP A 28 -10.07 -0.02 8.22
CA ASP A 28 -10.84 -1.12 7.65
C ASP A 28 -9.99 -1.94 6.68
N ARG A 29 -9.41 -3.05 7.15
CA ARG A 29 -8.54 -3.92 6.33
C ARG A 29 -9.20 -4.49 5.06
N ARG A 30 -10.52 -4.36 4.89
CA ARG A 30 -11.22 -4.75 3.65
C ARG A 30 -10.83 -3.89 2.43
N ILE A 31 -10.16 -2.75 2.65
CA ILE A 31 -9.65 -1.87 1.60
C ILE A 31 -8.24 -2.23 1.10
N LEU A 32 -7.52 -3.13 1.79
CA LEU A 32 -6.17 -3.54 1.41
C LEU A 32 -6.09 -4.11 -0.03
N PRO A 33 -7.06 -4.90 -0.52
CA PRO A 33 -7.06 -5.34 -1.92
C PRO A 33 -7.12 -4.18 -2.92
N ASP A 34 -7.96 -3.17 -2.67
CA ASP A 34 -8.01 -1.98 -3.52
C ASP A 34 -6.66 -1.23 -3.51
N PHE A 35 -6.00 -1.18 -2.36
CA PHE A 35 -4.76 -0.45 -2.20
C PHE A 35 -3.62 -1.13 -2.97
N ARG A 36 -3.53 -2.46 -2.87
CA ARG A 36 -2.48 -3.25 -3.53
C ARG A 36 -2.70 -3.48 -5.02
N GLU A 37 -3.94 -3.62 -5.48
CA GLU A 37 -4.23 -3.96 -6.88
C GLU A 37 -4.46 -2.73 -7.75
N ARG A 38 -4.79 -1.58 -7.15
CA ARG A 38 -5.16 -0.37 -7.91
C ARG A 38 -4.42 0.89 -7.47
N LEU A 39 -4.47 1.23 -6.18
CA LEU A 39 -4.00 2.56 -5.74
C LEU A 39 -2.48 2.68 -5.70
N LEU A 40 -1.75 1.58 -5.50
CA LEU A 40 -0.30 1.52 -5.64
C LEU A 40 0.20 1.82 -7.06
N PHE A 41 -0.67 1.71 -8.06
CA PHE A 41 -0.35 1.91 -9.47
C PHE A 41 -1.14 3.07 -10.09
N ASP A 42 -1.72 3.95 -9.26
CA ASP A 42 -2.47 5.10 -9.75
C ASP A 42 -1.57 6.10 -10.50
N ALA A 43 -2.11 6.78 -11.49
CA ALA A 43 -1.40 7.82 -12.23
C ALA A 43 -0.90 8.96 -11.34
N ASP A 44 -1.62 9.27 -10.25
CA ASP A 44 -1.26 10.32 -9.32
C ASP A 44 -0.25 9.84 -8.24
N PRO A 45 0.94 10.48 -8.13
CA PRO A 45 1.96 10.05 -7.16
C PRO A 45 1.55 10.29 -5.70
N GLY A 46 0.63 11.23 -5.43
CA GLY A 46 0.06 11.42 -4.10
C GLY A 46 -0.82 10.24 -3.70
N VAL A 47 -1.61 9.70 -4.63
CA VAL A 47 -2.41 8.49 -4.40
C VAL A 47 -1.51 7.30 -4.09
N ARG A 48 -0.47 7.08 -4.89
CA ARG A 48 0.47 5.96 -4.68
C ARG A 48 1.22 6.08 -3.35
N THR A 49 1.63 7.30 -2.99
CA THR A 49 2.27 7.60 -1.69
C THR A 49 1.36 7.23 -0.53
N GLU A 50 0.10 7.68 -0.57
CA GLU A 50 -0.87 7.38 0.48
C GLU A 50 -1.17 5.88 0.55
N ALA A 51 -1.32 5.22 -0.61
CA ALA A 51 -1.54 3.77 -0.67
C ALA A 51 -0.38 3.01 -0.01
N ALA A 52 0.87 3.33 -0.36
CA ALA A 52 2.06 2.73 0.24
C ALA A 52 2.10 2.95 1.76
N TYR A 53 1.89 4.19 2.21
CA TYR A 53 1.85 4.50 3.65
C TYR A 53 0.81 3.66 4.40
N ARG A 54 -0.42 3.56 3.86
CA ARG A 54 -1.50 2.80 4.50
C ARG A 54 -1.26 1.30 4.48
N LEU A 55 -0.68 0.76 3.42
CA LEU A 55 -0.25 -0.64 3.37
C LEU A 55 0.84 -0.91 4.40
N GLY A 56 1.80 0.00 4.59
CA GLY A 56 2.80 -0.13 5.66
C GLY A 56 2.20 -0.10 7.06
N LYS A 57 1.11 0.66 7.26
CA LYS A 57 0.43 0.81 8.56
C LYS A 57 -0.55 -0.31 8.88
N LEU A 58 -1.30 -0.79 7.90
CA LEU A 58 -2.44 -1.70 8.06
C LEU A 58 -2.21 -3.07 7.42
N GLY A 59 -1.29 -3.14 6.47
CA GLY A 59 -1.09 -4.27 5.58
C GLY A 59 -0.53 -5.48 6.28
N ASP A 60 -0.50 -6.57 5.51
CA ASP A 60 0.11 -7.82 5.93
C ASP A 60 1.04 -8.34 4.84
N HIS A 61 1.67 -9.48 5.10
CA HIS A 61 2.69 -10.03 4.22
C HIS A 61 2.21 -10.27 2.77
N ARG A 62 0.89 -10.33 2.52
CA ARG A 62 0.33 -10.45 1.16
C ARG A 62 0.53 -9.18 0.32
N ASP A 63 0.79 -8.04 0.96
CA ASP A 63 0.98 -6.77 0.29
C ASP A 63 2.44 -6.57 -0.16
N LEU A 64 3.38 -7.38 0.34
CA LEU A 64 4.81 -7.27 0.04
C LEU A 64 5.13 -7.45 -1.44
N GLN A 65 4.46 -8.39 -2.12
CA GLN A 65 4.70 -8.63 -3.54
C GLN A 65 4.31 -7.41 -4.39
N ALA A 66 3.13 -6.84 -4.13
CA ALA A 66 2.66 -5.66 -4.84
C ALA A 66 3.54 -4.42 -4.56
N LEU A 67 4.02 -4.28 -3.31
CA LEU A 67 4.98 -3.24 -2.94
C LEU A 67 6.32 -3.42 -3.66
N GLU A 68 6.81 -4.66 -3.84
CA GLU A 68 8.05 -4.92 -4.58
C GLU A 68 7.92 -4.54 -6.07
N GLU A 69 6.83 -4.94 -6.72
CA GLU A 69 6.54 -4.56 -8.11
C GLU A 69 6.45 -3.04 -8.26
N ALA A 70 5.70 -2.38 -7.38
CA ALA A 70 5.59 -0.92 -7.40
C ALA A 70 6.93 -0.22 -7.13
N ALA A 71 7.79 -0.75 -6.26
CA ALA A 71 9.12 -0.17 -6.02
C ALA A 71 9.98 -0.18 -7.29
N HIS A 72 9.84 -1.23 -8.12
CA HIS A 72 10.60 -1.36 -9.35
C HIS A 72 10.08 -0.46 -10.47
N ASP A 73 8.76 -0.41 -10.65
CA ASP A 73 8.12 0.24 -11.80
C ASP A 73 7.76 1.72 -11.57
N ASP A 74 7.75 2.20 -10.32
CA ASP A 74 7.36 3.58 -10.04
C ASP A 74 8.43 4.59 -10.47
N ALA A 75 8.04 5.49 -11.38
CA ALA A 75 8.88 6.57 -11.87
C ALA A 75 9.32 7.57 -10.79
N SER A 76 8.55 7.73 -9.71
CA SER A 76 8.70 8.77 -8.70
C SER A 76 9.59 8.32 -7.53
N PRO A 77 10.77 8.93 -7.32
CA PRO A 77 11.65 8.56 -6.21
C PRO A 77 11.00 8.72 -4.83
N GLY A 78 10.16 9.75 -4.66
CA GLY A 78 9.45 9.98 -3.42
C GLY A 78 8.48 8.85 -3.08
N VAL A 79 7.80 8.29 -4.08
CA VAL A 79 6.86 7.18 -3.86
C VAL A 79 7.63 5.91 -3.48
N ARG A 80 8.75 5.61 -4.16
CA ARG A 80 9.60 4.46 -3.84
C ARG A 80 10.09 4.47 -2.38
N VAL A 81 10.42 5.64 -1.84
CA VAL A 81 10.81 5.77 -0.41
C VAL A 81 9.67 5.33 0.52
N TRP A 82 8.44 5.72 0.21
CA TRP A 82 7.26 5.30 1.00
C TRP A 82 6.94 3.81 0.84
N ILE A 83 7.16 3.25 -0.34
CA ILE A 83 7.04 1.82 -0.59
C ILE A 83 8.05 1.02 0.22
N GLU A 84 9.32 1.43 0.24
CA GLU A 84 10.35 0.77 1.06
C GLU A 84 10.06 0.89 2.56
N TRP A 85 9.58 2.06 3.00
CA TRP A 85 9.11 2.23 4.39
C TRP A 85 7.97 1.25 4.72
N ALA A 86 7.03 1.08 3.80
CA ALA A 86 5.89 0.17 3.98
C ALA A 86 6.33 -1.29 4.09
N LYS A 87 7.24 -1.73 3.21
CA LYS A 87 7.84 -3.08 3.27
C LYS A 87 8.53 -3.33 4.60
N ALA A 88 9.32 -2.36 5.07
CA ALA A 88 9.98 -2.44 6.38
C ALA A 88 8.99 -2.50 7.55
N GLY A 89 7.86 -1.79 7.46
CA GLY A 89 6.79 -1.80 8.46
C GLY A 89 6.03 -3.12 8.54
N ILE A 90 5.79 -3.79 7.41
CA ILE A 90 5.13 -5.09 7.36
C ILE A 90 6.09 -6.21 7.83
N GLY A 91 7.37 -6.08 7.51
CA GLY A 91 8.39 -7.09 7.80
C GLY A 91 8.26 -8.33 6.89
N PRO A 92 9.29 -9.18 6.82
CA PRO A 92 9.25 -10.40 6.02
C PRO A 92 8.13 -11.34 6.51
N ALA A 93 7.54 -12.10 5.58
CA ALA A 93 6.57 -13.14 5.94
C ALA A 93 7.18 -14.07 7.01
N PRO A 94 6.40 -14.52 8.02
CA PRO A 94 6.89 -15.48 8.99
C PRO A 94 7.30 -16.72 8.19
N THR A 95 8.61 -16.93 8.07
CA THR A 95 9.17 -18.14 7.51
C THR A 95 8.75 -19.26 8.46
N GLY A 96 7.70 -19.99 8.09
CA GLY A 96 7.30 -21.18 8.83
C GLY A 96 8.46 -22.16 8.84
N GLY A 97 9.08 -22.33 10.01
CA GLY A 97 9.87 -23.48 10.44
C GLY A 97 10.91 -24.06 9.48
N THR A 98 12.16 -23.67 9.71
CA THR A 98 13.24 -24.63 10.02
C THR A 98 13.98 -24.00 11.21
N ASP A 99 13.64 -24.36 12.45
CA ASP A 99 14.45 -25.36 13.17
C ASP A 99 15.29 -26.20 12.21
N ASP A 100 16.51 -25.74 11.94
CA ASP A 100 17.62 -26.66 11.84
C ASP A 100 18.80 -26.05 12.59
N THR A 101 19.34 -26.91 13.43
CA THR A 101 20.43 -26.69 14.36
C THR A 101 21.72 -26.85 13.58
N GLU A 102 22.69 -25.96 13.74
CA GLU A 102 24.11 -26.26 13.48
C GLU A 102 24.93 -25.14 14.16
N GLU A 103 25.29 -25.38 15.43
CA GLU A 103 26.64 -25.69 15.96
C GLU A 103 27.52 -24.46 16.25
#